data_AF-A0A2V8FRZ9-F1
#
_entry.id   AF-A0A2V8FRZ9-F1
#
_cell.length_a   1.000
_cell.length_b   1.000
_cell.length_c   1.000
_cell.angle_alpha   90.00
_cell.angle_beta   90.00
_cell.angle_gamma   90.00
#
_symmetry.space_group_name_H-M   'P 1'
#
loop_
_entity.id
_entity.type
_entity.pdbx_description
1 polymer ?
#
loop_
_entity_poly.entity_id
_entity_poly.type
_entity_poly.pdbx_seq_one_letter_code
_entity_poly.pdbx_strand_id
1 'polypeptide(L)' 'MNDQDGSGQAEPGGPRAGLCATCRHARVIVSDRGSTFYLCERSKTDPTFPKYPRLPVVECTGWERDRG' A
#
# COMPACT_ATOMS: atom_id res chain seq x y z
N MET A 1 2.35 -29.76 -23.77
CA MET A 1 2.78 -28.36 -23.95
C MET A 1 2.12 -27.58 -22.83
N ASN A 2 2.87 -27.30 -21.77
CA ASN A 2 2.31 -26.59 -20.61
C ASN A 2 2.23 -25.11 -20.96
N ASP A 3 1.00 -24.62 -21.07
CA ASP A 3 0.65 -23.22 -21.08
C ASP A 3 1.01 -22.67 -19.70
N GLN A 4 2.23 -22.14 -19.55
CA GLN A 4 2.60 -21.37 -18.38
C GLN A 4 1.88 -20.03 -18.47
N ASP A 5 0.62 -20.08 -18.03
CA ASP A 5 -0.09 -19.05 -17.30
C ASP A 5 0.80 -17.84 -16.99
N GLY A 6 0.68 -16.83 -17.85
CA GLY A 6 1.26 -15.50 -17.70
C GLY A 6 0.59 -14.73 -16.56
N SER A 7 0.50 -15.35 -15.38
CA SER A 7 0.09 -14.74 -14.13
C SER A 7 1.17 -13.78 -13.65
N GLY A 8 1.24 -12.63 -14.33
CA GLY A 8 1.65 -11.37 -13.72
C GLY A 8 0.62 -10.93 -12.68
N GLN A 9 0.30 -11.81 -11.71
CA GLN A 9 -0.47 -11.46 -10.52
C GLN A 9 0.42 -10.55 -9.67
N ALA A 10 0.41 -9.27 -10.03
CA ALA A 10 0.80 -8.20 -9.14
C ALA A 10 -0.18 -8.23 -7.97
N GLU A 11 0.14 -9.04 -6.95
CA GLU A 11 -0.63 -9.11 -5.73
C GLU A 11 -0.82 -7.67 -5.22
N PRO A 12 -2.06 -7.16 -5.20
CA PRO A 12 -2.34 -5.76 -4.89
C PRO A 12 -2.11 -5.53 -3.39
N GLY A 13 -0.84 -5.40 -3.00
CA GLY A 13 -0.45 -5.45 -1.59
C GLY A 13 1.01 -5.81 -1.30
N GLY A 14 1.85 -6.00 -2.32
CA GLY A 14 3.19 -6.55 -2.12
C GLY A 14 4.13 -5.78 -1.15
N PRO A 15 5.19 -6.43 -0.65
CA PRO A 15 6.13 -5.94 0.39
C PRO A 15 6.83 -4.60 0.07
N ARG A 16 6.63 -4.07 -1.14
CA ARG A 16 7.15 -2.78 -1.62
C ARG A 16 6.54 -1.57 -0.90
N ALA A 17 5.40 -1.72 -0.22
CA ALA A 17 4.82 -0.61 0.54
C ALA A 17 5.44 -0.44 1.95
N GLY A 18 6.21 -1.41 2.44
CA GLY A 18 6.80 -1.38 3.78
C GLY A 18 5.74 -1.41 4.88
N LEU A 19 5.89 -0.55 5.89
CA LEU A 19 4.96 -0.42 7.02
C LEU A 19 3.52 -0.13 6.57
N CYS A 20 3.34 0.62 5.47
CA CYS A 20 2.02 0.91 4.91
C CYS A 20 1.30 -0.33 4.35
N ALA A 21 1.99 -1.45 4.10
CA ALA A 21 1.35 -2.69 3.67
C ALA A 21 0.47 -3.31 4.76
N THR A 22 0.83 -3.11 6.04
CA THR A 22 0.12 -3.69 7.19
C THR A 22 -0.46 -2.61 8.11
N CYS A 23 -0.58 -1.38 7.64
CA CYS A 23 -1.05 -0.25 8.44
C CYS A 23 -2.57 -0.13 8.33
N ARG A 24 -3.28 -0.07 9.46
CA ARG A 24 -4.74 0.12 9.48
C ARG A 24 -5.22 1.42 8.85
N HIS A 25 -4.34 2.43 8.77
CA HIS A 25 -4.65 3.73 8.21
C HIS A 25 -4.30 3.83 6.72
N ALA A 26 -3.65 2.81 6.15
CA ALA A 26 -3.30 2.80 4.74
C ALA A 26 -4.44 2.18 3.94
N ARG A 27 -4.90 2.90 2.91
CA ARG A 27 -5.89 2.43 1.96
C ARG A 27 -5.22 2.13 0.63
N VAL A 28 -5.39 0.91 0.13
CA VAL A 28 -4.89 0.48 -1.18
C VAL A 28 -5.89 0.88 -2.27
N ILE A 29 -5.40 1.54 -3.31
CA ILE A 29 -6.19 1.98 -4.46
C ILE A 29 -5.56 1.37 -5.71
N VAL A 30 -6.28 0.46 -6.35
CA VAL A 30 -5.86 -0.16 -7.61
C VAL A 30 -6.54 0.60 -8.76
N SER A 31 -5.73 1.08 -9.70
CA SER A 31 -6.21 1.71 -10.93
C SER A 31 -6.52 0.66 -11.99
N ASP A 32 -7.41 1.00 -12.92
CA ASP A 32 -7.77 0.17 -14.08
C ASP A 32 -6.55 -0.26 -14.92
N ARG A 33 -5.52 0.58 -14.99
CA ARG A 33 -4.23 0.28 -15.65
C ARG A 33 -3.28 -0.62 -14.83
N GLY A 34 -3.74 -1.24 -13.75
CA GLY A 34 -2.94 -2.12 -12.89
C GLY A 34 -1.97 -1.41 -11.94
N SER A 35 -2.01 -0.08 -11.86
CA SER A 35 -1.16 0.68 -10.92
C SER A 35 -1.77 0.66 -9.52
N THR A 36 -0.97 0.36 -8.50
CA THR A 36 -1.39 0.34 -7.10
C THR A 36 -0.84 1.55 -6.35
N PHE A 37 -1.73 2.28 -5.68
CA PHE A 37 -1.41 3.45 -4.87
C PHE A 37 -1.80 3.21 -3.41
N TYR A 38 -1.03 3.78 -2.48
CA TYR A 38 -1.33 3.74 -1.06
C TYR A 38 -1.69 5.15 -0.61
N LEU A 39 -2.86 5.28 -0.01
CA LEU A 39 -3.35 6.53 0.57
C LEU A 39 -3.31 6.43 2.08
N CYS A 40 -2.66 7.40 2.74
CA CYS A 40 -2.64 7.49 4.19
C CYS A 40 -3.87 8.27 4.67
N GLU A 41 -4.80 7.59 5.34
CA GLU A 41 -6.03 8.24 5.83
C GLU A 41 -5.77 9.16 7.03
N ARG A 42 -4.66 8.98 7.76
CA ARG A 42 -4.23 9.92 8.81
C ARG A 42 -3.97 11.32 8.27
N SER A 43 -3.61 11.47 7.00
CA SER A 43 -3.40 12.79 6.39
C SER A 43 -4.66 13.65 6.39
N LYS A 44 -5.85 13.05 6.59
CA LYS A 44 -7.13 13.78 6.65
C LYS A 44 -7.28 14.53 7.96
N THR A 45 -6.77 13.99 9.06
CA THR A 45 -6.87 14.56 10.41
C THR A 45 -5.59 15.28 10.82
N ASP A 46 -4.45 14.82 10.32
CA ASP A 46 -3.13 15.33 10.68
C ASP A 46 -2.30 15.62 9.41
N PRO A 47 -2.03 16.89 9.08
CA PRO A 47 -1.33 17.27 7.86
C PRO A 47 0.17 16.97 7.87
N THR A 48 0.74 16.52 9.00
CA THR A 48 2.15 16.07 9.05
C THR A 48 2.33 14.75 8.31
N PHE A 49 1.26 13.97 8.14
CA PHE A 49 1.28 12.74 7.36
C PHE A 49 1.01 13.04 5.88
N PRO A 50 1.87 12.58 4.96
CA PRO A 50 1.62 12.75 3.53
C PRO A 50 0.42 11.91 3.09
N LYS A 51 -0.52 12.51 2.35
CA LYS A 51 -1.68 11.82 1.77
C LYS A 51 -1.29 10.62 0.91
N TYR A 52 -0.21 10.76 0.15
CA TYR A 52 0.39 9.70 -0.67
C TYR A 52 1.85 9.51 -0.23
N PRO A 53 2.12 8.59 0.71
CA PRO A 53 3.49 8.36 1.18
C PRO A 53 4.37 7.82 0.05
N ARG A 54 5.66 8.21 0.09
CA ARG A 54 6.68 7.66 -0.81
C ARG A 54 7.03 6.25 -0.33
N LEU A 55 6.82 5.26 -1.20
CA LEU A 55 7.11 3.85 -0.88
C LEU A 55 8.56 3.47 -1.25
N PRO A 56 9.19 2.53 -0.54
CA PRO A 56 8.70 1.82 0.65
C PRO A 56 8.75 2.69 1.91
N VAL A 57 7.69 2.65 2.73
CA VAL A 57 7.69 3.33 4.03
C VAL A 57 8.37 2.43 5.04
N VAL A 58 9.59 2.79 5.45
CA VAL A 58 10.37 2.03 6.44
C VAL A 58 10.20 2.55 7.86
N GLU A 59 9.80 3.83 8.00
CA GLU A 59 9.56 4.49 9.28
C GLU A 59 8.30 5.34 9.19
N CYS A 60 7.40 5.21 10.17
CA CYS A 60 6.19 6.02 10.25
C CYS A 60 5.75 6.13 11.71
N THR A 61 5.76 7.35 12.24
CA THR A 61 5.37 7.67 13.63
C THR A 61 3.90 7.41 13.92
N GLY A 62 3.07 7.37 12.87
CA GLY A 62 1.63 7.12 12.93
C GLY A 62 1.23 5.72 12.49
N TRP A 63 2.20 4.81 12.35
CA TRP A 63 1.92 3.44 11.94
C TRP A 63 1.20 2.70 13.05
N GLU A 64 0.09 2.06 12.68
CA GLU A 64 -0.63 1.17 13.57
C GLU A 64 -0.97 -0.10 12.79
N ARG A 65 -0.53 -1.24 13.33
CA ARG A 65 -0.71 -2.53 12.66
C ARG A 65 -2.20 -2.86 12.60
N ASP A 66 -2.70 -3.11 11.40
CA ASP A 66 -4.00 -3.73 11.23
C ASP A 66 -3.88 -5.16 11.78
N ARG A 67 -4.45 -5.40 12.95
CA ARG A 67 -4.59 -6.76 13.49
C ARG A 67 -5.70 -7.43 12.69
N GLY A 68 -5.37 -7.92 11.50
CA GLY A 68 -6.15 -8.97 10.85
C GLY A 68 -6.09 -10.24 11.70
#